data_AF-A0A1E8CRV7-F1
#
_entry.id   AF-A0A1E8CRV7-F1
#
_cell.length_a   1.000
_cell.length_b   1.000
_cell.length_c   1.000
_cell.angle_alpha   90.00
_cell.angle_beta   90.00
_cell.angle_gamma   90.00
#
_symmetry.space_group_name_H-M   'P 1'
#
loop_
_entity.id
_entity.type
_entity.pdbx_description
1 polymer ?
#
loop_
_entity_poly.entity_id
_entity_poly.type
_entity_poly.pdbx_seq_one_letter_code
_entity_poly.pdbx_strand_id
1 'polypeptide(L)'
;MGLGWLIADRLLRGYFPLAWGGPNIGGGALLVLAIVAAASGAVLVALNFRRREGSDRGARLPGVGSWIGLALGGALAVGWVVVSVVEPADPDAGLNGQVGVTVSATGSPVLVVEVCRGSTTTVTINGPHREGQPNTVLAQFDAALPVTSSVLLDILHPPAAWSARPGSSLSAAAPEDLMIASGQGHQSQLRQVDFTVADLESLDVDTVLYTDVTGHPRVPSSTFHSVACR
;
A
#
# COMPACT_ATOMS: atom_id res chain seq x y z
N MET A 1 11.01 -14.95 20.65
CA MET A 1 10.01 -15.04 19.56
C MET A 1 9.36 -13.69 19.25
N GLY A 2 8.77 -12.97 20.22
CA GLY A 2 8.00 -11.74 19.93
C GLY A 2 8.76 -10.60 19.23
N LEU A 3 9.96 -10.22 19.69
CA LEU A 3 10.67 -9.07 19.13
C LEU A 3 11.15 -9.32 17.69
N GLY A 4 11.72 -10.49 17.40
CA GLY A 4 12.15 -10.86 16.05
C GLY A 4 10.99 -10.94 15.05
N TRP A 5 9.81 -11.38 15.51
CA TRP A 5 8.59 -11.36 14.69
C TRP A 5 8.11 -9.94 14.40
N LEU A 6 8.12 -9.03 15.39
CA LEU A 6 7.76 -7.63 15.18
C LEU A 6 8.69 -6.96 14.15
N ILE A 7 9.99 -7.28 14.21
CA ILE A 7 11.00 -6.80 13.26
C ILE A 7 10.71 -7.29 11.85
N ALA A 8 10.55 -8.60 11.69
CA ALA A 8 10.24 -9.19 10.40
C ALA A 8 8.89 -8.71 9.83
N ASP A 9 7.84 -8.64 10.66
CA ASP A 9 6.51 -8.19 10.23
C ASP A 9 6.52 -6.75 9.72
N ARG A 10 7.23 -5.83 10.40
CA ARG A 10 7.35 -4.44 9.93
C ARG A 10 8.13 -4.33 8.63
N LEU A 11 9.26 -5.04 8.53
CA LEU A 11 10.07 -5.11 7.32
C LEU A 11 9.25 -5.60 6.11
N LEU A 12 8.50 -6.68 6.32
CA LEU A 12 7.79 -7.34 5.23
C LEU A 12 6.52 -6.59 4.83
N ARG A 13 5.86 -5.90 5.77
CA ARG A 13 4.80 -4.94 5.43
C ARG A 13 5.33 -3.72 4.68
N GLY A 14 6.54 -3.25 4.99
CA GLY A 14 7.17 -2.14 4.29
C GLY A 14 7.58 -2.51 2.86
N TYR A 15 8.31 -3.61 2.70
CA TYR A 15 8.84 -4.03 1.39
C TYR A 15 7.86 -4.81 0.51
N PHE A 16 6.91 -5.52 1.12
CA PHE A 16 5.97 -6.40 0.41
C PHE A 16 4.54 -6.25 0.92
N PRO A 17 3.97 -5.02 0.99
CA PRO A 17 2.65 -4.77 1.59
C PRO A 17 1.53 -5.61 0.97
N LEU A 18 1.69 -6.00 -0.30
CA LEU A 18 0.67 -6.72 -1.08
C LEU A 18 0.89 -8.24 -1.13
N ALA A 19 2.07 -8.74 -0.72
CA ALA A 19 2.36 -10.18 -0.62
C ALA A 19 2.40 -10.66 0.84
N TRP A 20 2.55 -9.74 1.79
CA TRP A 20 2.63 -10.02 3.21
C TRP A 20 1.29 -9.70 3.90
N GLY A 21 0.62 -10.72 4.45
CA GLY A 21 -0.70 -10.60 5.09
C GLY A 21 -1.81 -11.42 4.42
N GLY A 22 -1.56 -11.99 3.23
CA GLY A 22 -2.42 -12.99 2.61
C GLY A 22 -2.21 -14.39 3.22
N PRO A 23 -3.23 -15.28 3.21
CA PRO A 23 -3.22 -16.55 3.93
C PRO A 23 -2.16 -17.57 3.49
N ASN A 24 -1.42 -17.34 2.40
CA ASN A 24 -0.55 -18.36 1.82
C ASN A 24 0.83 -17.78 1.43
N ILE A 25 1.89 -18.47 1.88
CA ILE A 25 3.27 -18.55 1.36
C ILE A 25 4.37 -17.73 2.08
N GLY A 26 4.19 -16.46 2.45
CA GLY A 26 5.30 -15.68 3.06
C GLY A 26 5.56 -15.96 4.55
N GLY A 27 4.50 -15.94 5.37
CA GLY A 27 4.62 -15.97 6.83
C GLY A 27 5.09 -17.32 7.41
N GLY A 28 4.72 -18.42 6.77
CA GLY A 28 5.04 -19.77 7.25
C GLY A 28 6.54 -20.10 7.19
N ALA A 29 7.21 -19.75 6.10
CA ALA A 29 8.63 -20.05 5.91
C ALA A 29 9.52 -19.28 6.90
N LEU A 30 9.17 -18.02 7.18
CA LEU A 30 9.90 -17.19 8.15
C LEU A 30 9.62 -17.59 9.60
N LEU A 31 8.39 -18.02 9.92
CA LEU A 31 8.09 -18.61 11.23
C LEU A 31 8.94 -19.88 11.46
N VAL A 32 9.08 -20.72 10.43
CA VAL A 32 9.94 -21.92 10.48
C VAL A 32 11.40 -21.52 10.69
N LEU A 33 11.93 -20.53 9.96
CA LEU A 33 13.30 -20.04 10.15
C LEU A 33 13.53 -19.47 11.55
N ALA A 34 12.58 -18.70 12.09
CA ALA A 34 12.64 -18.17 13.45
C ALA A 34 12.63 -19.30 14.51
N ILE A 35 11.80 -20.33 14.32
CA ILE A 35 11.75 -21.54 15.16
C ILE A 35 13.07 -22.29 15.12
N VAL A 36 13.67 -22.48 13.94
CA VAL A 36 14.96 -23.15 13.78
C VAL A 36 16.09 -22.36 14.48
N ALA A 37 16.10 -21.03 14.34
CA ALA A 37 17.08 -20.17 15.02
C ALA A 37 16.93 -20.20 16.55
N ALA A 38 15.70 -20.18 17.07
CA ALA A 38 15.45 -20.29 18.50
C ALA A 38 15.80 -21.67 19.07
N ALA A 39 15.47 -22.75 18.35
CA ALA A 39 15.78 -24.12 18.74
C ALA A 39 17.30 -24.38 18.77
N SER A 40 18.03 -23.90 17.75
CA SER A 40 19.49 -24.02 17.70
C SER A 40 20.18 -23.23 18.83
N GLY A 41 19.69 -22.03 19.15
CA GLY A 41 20.15 -21.27 20.32
C GLY A 41 19.90 -22.01 21.65
N ALA A 42 18.72 -22.59 21.84
CA ALA A 42 18.40 -23.37 23.04
C ALA A 42 19.28 -24.62 23.20
N VAL A 43 19.56 -25.33 22.10
CA VAL A 43 20.47 -26.49 22.08
C VAL A 43 21.89 -26.09 22.48
N LEU A 44 22.42 -24.99 21.94
CA LEU A 44 23.75 -24.49 22.31
C LEU A 44 23.86 -24.09 23.78
N VAL A 45 22.79 -23.52 24.36
CA VAL A 45 22.73 -23.21 25.80
C VAL A 45 22.68 -24.49 26.63
N ALA A 46 21.85 -25.47 26.26
CA ALA A 46 21.73 -26.74 26.96
C ALA A 46 23.04 -27.55 26.96
N LEU A 47 23.76 -27.56 25.82
CA LEU A 47 25.08 -28.20 25.70
C LEU A 47 26.14 -27.53 26.58
N ASN A 48 26.11 -26.20 26.69
CA ASN A 48 27.01 -25.46 27.59
C ASN A 48 26.68 -25.66 29.08
N PHE A 49 25.39 -25.85 29.42
CA PHE A 49 24.98 -26.15 30.79
C PHE A 49 25.44 -27.54 31.24
N ARG A 50 25.27 -28.57 30.39
CA ARG A 50 25.77 -29.93 30.69
C ARG A 50 27.28 -29.99 30.87
N ARG A 51 28.05 -29.18 30.12
CA ARG A 51 29.52 -29.08 30.30
C ARG A 51 29.93 -28.47 31.65
N ARG A 52 29.03 -27.75 32.33
CA ARG A 52 29.32 -27.03 33.58
C ARG A 52 29.02 -27.82 34.85
N GLU A 53 28.26 -28.91 34.78
CA GLU A 53 27.97 -29.76 35.95
C GLU A 53 29.18 -30.61 36.42
N GLY A 54 30.29 -30.62 35.66
CA GLY A 54 31.49 -31.39 35.99
C GLY A 54 32.69 -30.62 36.57
N SER A 55 32.60 -29.30 36.79
CA SER A 55 33.76 -28.51 37.23
C SER A 55 33.46 -27.66 38.47
N ASP A 56 34.24 -27.92 39.50
CA ASP A 56 34.12 -27.39 40.85
C ASP A 56 34.43 -25.88 40.96
N ARG A 57 33.99 -25.32 42.09
CA ARG A 57 33.90 -23.91 42.51
C ARG A 57 35.09 -22.99 42.14
N GLY A 58 34.80 -21.92 41.40
CA GLY A 58 35.65 -20.73 41.24
C GLY A 58 34.86 -19.59 40.60
N ALA A 59 35.08 -18.35 41.02
CA ALA A 59 34.30 -17.13 40.73
C ALA A 59 33.58 -17.12 39.35
N ARG A 60 32.25 -17.11 39.40
CA ARG A 60 31.37 -17.25 38.23
C ARG A 60 31.36 -15.95 37.40
N LEU A 61 32.27 -15.84 36.44
CA LEU A 61 32.06 -14.95 35.30
C LEU A 61 30.75 -15.38 34.60
N PRO A 62 29.84 -14.42 34.26
CA PRO A 62 28.66 -14.74 33.47
C PRO A 62 29.11 -15.50 32.22
N GLY A 63 28.58 -16.72 32.07
CA GLY A 63 29.06 -17.63 31.04
C GLY A 63 28.93 -17.02 29.66
N VAL A 64 29.85 -17.36 28.75
CA VAL A 64 29.82 -16.92 27.35
C VAL A 64 28.42 -17.06 26.73
N GLY A 65 27.62 -18.05 27.16
CA GLY A 65 26.21 -18.20 26.78
C GLY A 65 25.26 -17.03 27.13
N SER A 66 25.42 -16.35 28.27
CA SER A 66 24.61 -15.17 28.61
C SER A 66 24.99 -13.94 27.77
N TRP A 67 26.26 -13.84 27.39
CA TRP A 67 26.74 -12.79 26.48
C TRP A 67 26.24 -12.99 25.05
N ILE A 68 26.12 -14.25 24.59
CA ILE A 68 25.54 -14.56 23.27
C ILE A 68 24.08 -14.10 23.21
N GLY A 69 23.27 -14.36 24.24
CA GLY A 69 21.88 -13.91 24.29
C GLY A 69 21.72 -12.39 24.25
N LEU A 70 22.55 -11.67 25.01
CA LEU A 70 22.58 -10.21 25.00
C LEU A 70 23.07 -9.64 23.67
N ALA A 71 24.10 -10.25 23.06
CA ALA A 71 24.62 -9.85 21.77
C ALA A 71 23.58 -10.04 20.64
N LEU A 72 22.85 -11.16 20.65
CA LEU A 72 21.74 -11.41 19.71
C LEU A 72 20.58 -10.43 19.90
N GLY A 73 20.19 -10.17 21.16
CA GLY A 73 19.15 -9.18 21.46
C GLY A 73 19.55 -7.76 21.04
N GLY A 74 20.80 -7.37 21.32
CA GLY A 74 21.36 -6.09 20.90
C GLY A 74 21.45 -5.95 19.38
N ALA A 75 21.90 -6.98 18.68
CA ALA A 75 21.97 -7.00 17.22
C ALA A 75 20.58 -6.87 16.58
N LEU A 76 19.56 -7.55 17.14
CA LEU A 76 18.17 -7.41 16.68
C LEU A 76 17.61 -6.00 16.94
N ALA A 77 17.90 -5.41 18.10
CA ALA A 77 17.46 -4.05 18.43
C ALA A 77 18.12 -3.00 17.52
N VAL A 78 19.43 -3.12 17.26
CA VAL A 78 20.15 -2.25 16.32
C VAL A 78 19.61 -2.46 14.90
N GLY A 79 19.39 -3.70 14.48
CA GLY A 79 18.76 -4.02 13.19
C GLY A 79 17.40 -3.36 13.03
N TRP A 80 16.54 -3.40 14.05
CA TRP A 80 15.26 -2.69 14.06
C TRP A 80 15.41 -1.18 13.90
N VAL A 81 16.31 -0.56 14.67
CA VAL A 81 16.54 0.89 14.60
C VAL A 81 17.05 1.27 13.21
N VAL A 82 18.04 0.54 12.68
CA VAL A 82 18.59 0.75 11.33
C VAL A 82 17.49 0.63 10.29
N VAL A 83 16.71 -0.45 10.29
CA VAL A 83 15.55 -0.61 9.38
C VAL A 83 14.57 0.54 9.50
N SER A 84 14.17 0.90 10.73
CA SER A 84 13.17 1.94 10.96
C SER A 84 13.63 3.36 10.61
N VAL A 85 14.95 3.61 10.54
CA VAL A 85 15.54 4.93 10.30
C VAL A 85 16.13 5.05 8.88
N VAL A 86 16.62 3.95 8.32
CA VAL A 86 17.35 3.92 7.04
C VAL A 86 16.46 3.53 5.88
N GLU A 87 15.34 2.82 6.09
CA GLU A 87 14.37 2.65 5.01
C GLU A 87 13.60 3.97 4.81
N PRO A 88 13.81 4.69 3.69
CA PRO A 88 12.78 5.61 3.25
C PRO A 88 11.52 4.76 3.10
N ALA A 89 10.43 5.15 3.77
CA ALA A 89 9.13 4.60 3.44
C ALA A 89 8.99 4.77 1.93
N ASP A 90 8.97 3.65 1.20
CA ASP A 90 8.73 3.68 -0.23
C ASP A 90 7.42 4.45 -0.40
N PRO A 91 7.42 5.65 -1.01
CA PRO A 91 6.21 6.46 -1.12
C PRO A 91 5.12 5.72 -1.88
N ASP A 92 5.49 4.66 -2.60
CA ASP A 92 4.61 3.79 -3.36
C ASP A 92 4.26 2.48 -2.62
N ALA A 93 4.81 2.23 -1.41
CA ALA A 93 4.42 1.09 -0.58
C ALA A 93 2.96 1.23 -0.12
N GLY A 94 2.08 0.49 -0.81
CA GLY A 94 0.63 0.53 -0.59
C GLY A 94 -0.15 1.04 -1.80
N LEU A 95 0.54 1.56 -2.83
CA LEU A 95 -0.07 1.86 -4.11
C LEU A 95 -0.28 0.57 -4.90
N ASN A 96 -1.50 0.37 -5.38
CA ASN A 96 -1.88 -0.86 -6.08
C ASN A 96 -2.38 -0.63 -7.51
N GLY A 97 -2.14 0.58 -8.02
CA GLY A 97 -2.47 1.03 -9.37
C GLY A 97 -2.69 2.53 -9.39
N GLN A 98 -3.48 3.02 -10.35
CA GLN A 98 -3.67 4.45 -10.58
C GLN A 98 -5.09 4.74 -11.09
N VAL A 99 -5.61 5.89 -10.68
CA VAL A 99 -6.81 6.47 -11.27
C VAL A 99 -6.37 7.53 -12.28
N GLY A 100 -7.00 7.52 -13.45
CA GLY A 100 -6.96 8.60 -14.43
C GLY A 100 -8.37 9.09 -14.75
N VAL A 101 -8.46 10.17 -15.51
CA VAL A 101 -9.73 10.69 -16.03
C VAL A 101 -9.68 10.77 -17.55
N THR A 102 -10.79 10.42 -18.19
CA THR A 102 -10.99 10.54 -19.64
C THR A 102 -12.38 11.12 -19.90
N VAL A 103 -12.63 11.53 -21.15
CA VAL A 103 -13.98 11.82 -21.65
C VAL A 103 -14.42 10.74 -22.63
N SER A 104 -15.69 10.35 -22.55
CA SER A 104 -16.29 9.42 -23.50
C SER A 104 -16.55 10.11 -24.85
N ALA A 105 -16.88 9.33 -25.87
CA ALA A 105 -17.29 9.88 -27.17
C ALA A 105 -18.55 10.77 -27.11
N THR A 106 -19.34 10.68 -26.03
CA THR A 106 -20.51 11.55 -25.79
C THR A 106 -20.18 12.79 -24.97
N GLY A 107 -18.91 12.97 -24.59
CA GLY A 107 -18.46 14.05 -23.70
C GLY A 107 -18.72 13.80 -22.21
N SER A 108 -19.13 12.58 -21.82
CA SER A 108 -19.32 12.24 -20.41
C SER A 108 -17.97 12.03 -19.74
N PRO A 109 -17.74 12.53 -18.51
CA PRO A 109 -16.50 12.28 -17.79
C PRO A 109 -16.47 10.85 -17.25
N VAL A 110 -15.34 10.18 -17.43
CA VAL A 110 -15.13 8.77 -17.11
C VAL A 110 -13.85 8.64 -16.28
N LEU A 111 -13.92 7.97 -15.13
CA LEU A 111 -12.72 7.57 -14.41
C LEU A 111 -12.15 6.29 -15.04
N VAL A 112 -10.85 6.29 -15.30
CA VAL A 112 -10.10 5.11 -15.72
C VAL A 112 -9.40 4.55 -14.48
N VAL A 113 -9.93 3.46 -13.95
CA VAL A 113 -9.46 2.85 -12.70
C VAL A 113 -8.58 1.66 -13.08
N GLU A 114 -7.28 1.82 -12.94
CA GLU A 114 -6.32 0.78 -13.27
C GLU A 114 -5.79 0.12 -12.00
N VAL A 115 -6.04 -1.19 -11.84
CA VAL A 115 -5.58 -1.97 -10.69
C VAL A 115 -4.47 -2.90 -11.15
N CYS A 116 -3.25 -2.61 -10.69
CA CYS A 116 -2.04 -3.35 -11.06
C CYS A 116 -1.75 -4.49 -10.08
N ARG A 117 -2.15 -4.32 -8.81
CA ARG A 117 -1.96 -5.31 -7.74
C ARG A 117 -3.17 -5.23 -6.79
N GLY A 118 -3.45 -6.30 -6.05
CA GLY A 118 -4.54 -6.30 -5.06
C GLY A 118 -5.92 -6.03 -5.68
N SER A 119 -6.73 -5.21 -5.00
CA SER A 119 -8.08 -4.87 -5.44
C SER A 119 -8.50 -3.47 -4.98
N THR A 120 -9.51 -2.91 -5.65
CA THR A 120 -10.21 -1.69 -5.23
C THR A 120 -11.71 -1.97 -5.07
N THR A 121 -12.37 -1.33 -4.12
CA THR A 121 -13.82 -1.47 -3.90
C THR A 121 -14.53 -0.13 -3.91
N THR A 122 -13.81 0.97 -3.68
CA THR A 122 -14.40 2.30 -3.60
C THR A 122 -13.58 3.27 -4.42
N VAL A 123 -14.27 4.14 -5.16
CA VAL A 123 -13.67 5.27 -5.87
C VAL A 123 -14.39 6.53 -5.44
N THR A 124 -13.63 7.56 -5.06
CA THR A 124 -14.17 8.79 -4.49
C THR A 124 -13.61 9.97 -5.27
N ILE A 125 -14.48 10.93 -5.58
CA ILE A 125 -14.09 12.24 -6.12
C ILE A 125 -14.34 13.26 -5.03
N ASN A 126 -13.28 13.94 -4.61
CA ASN A 126 -13.34 14.98 -3.59
C ASN A 126 -13.03 16.34 -4.21
N GLY A 127 -13.68 17.40 -3.71
CA GLY A 127 -13.42 18.78 -4.14
C GLY A 127 -14.60 19.71 -3.81
N PRO A 128 -14.45 21.02 -4.10
CA PRO A 128 -13.17 21.70 -4.27
C PRO A 128 -12.33 21.72 -2.98
N HIS A 129 -11.01 21.71 -3.13
CA HIS A 129 -10.10 22.02 -2.01
C HIS A 129 -10.12 23.53 -1.76
N ARG A 130 -10.75 23.97 -0.66
CA ARG A 130 -10.77 25.38 -0.23
C ARG A 130 -9.95 25.51 1.04
N GLU A 131 -9.08 26.53 1.11
CA GLU A 131 -8.27 26.78 2.30
C GLU A 131 -9.13 26.82 3.56
N GLY A 132 -8.75 26.01 4.56
CA GLY A 132 -9.46 25.93 5.84
C GLY A 132 -10.76 25.10 5.84
N GLN A 133 -11.12 24.44 4.74
CA GLN A 133 -12.25 23.52 4.67
C GLN A 133 -11.79 22.10 4.34
N PRO A 134 -12.39 21.07 4.96
CA PRO A 134 -12.15 19.69 4.53
C PRO A 134 -12.64 19.51 3.09
N ASN A 135 -11.97 18.65 2.33
CA ASN A 135 -12.43 18.30 1.00
C ASN A 135 -13.84 17.72 1.09
N THR A 136 -14.77 18.27 0.31
CA THR A 136 -16.13 17.75 0.24
C THR A 136 -16.14 16.55 -0.70
N VAL A 137 -16.83 15.47 -0.31
CA VAL A 137 -17.02 14.31 -1.20
C VAL A 137 -18.07 14.70 -2.24
N LEU A 138 -17.66 14.89 -3.49
CA LEU A 138 -18.55 15.23 -4.61
C LEU A 138 -19.22 13.99 -5.18
N ALA A 139 -18.50 12.87 -5.26
CA ALA A 139 -19.04 11.60 -5.69
C ALA A 139 -18.33 10.45 -4.99
N GLN A 140 -19.07 9.39 -4.69
CA GLN A 140 -18.51 8.13 -4.22
C GLN A 140 -19.19 6.96 -4.92
N PHE A 141 -18.37 6.04 -5.43
CA PHE A 141 -18.79 4.84 -6.11
C PHE A 141 -18.28 3.62 -5.36
N ASP A 142 -19.19 2.70 -5.05
CA ASP A 142 -18.87 1.44 -4.39
C ASP A 142 -19.12 0.27 -5.38
N ALA A 143 -18.10 -0.54 -5.59
CA ALA A 143 -18.17 -1.75 -6.41
C ALA A 143 -18.86 -2.89 -5.63
N ALA A 144 -19.70 -3.66 -6.30
CA ALA A 144 -20.39 -4.81 -5.70
C ALA A 144 -19.41 -5.92 -5.29
N LEU A 145 -18.30 -6.07 -6.01
CA LEU A 145 -17.22 -7.00 -5.73
C LEU A 145 -15.87 -6.28 -5.89
N PRO A 146 -14.81 -6.75 -5.20
CA PRO A 146 -13.46 -6.19 -5.38
C PRO A 146 -13.01 -6.27 -6.84
N VAL A 147 -12.58 -5.13 -7.38
CA VAL A 147 -12.09 -5.00 -8.76
C VAL A 147 -10.57 -5.16 -8.77
N THR A 148 -10.07 -6.06 -9.63
CA THR A 148 -8.65 -6.43 -9.72
C THR A 148 -8.05 -6.13 -11.10
N SER A 149 -8.77 -5.40 -11.94
CA SER A 149 -8.39 -5.10 -13.33
C SER A 149 -8.82 -3.68 -13.71
N SER A 150 -8.42 -3.22 -14.89
CA SER A 150 -8.90 -1.98 -15.49
C SER A 150 -10.43 -1.93 -15.55
N VAL A 151 -11.02 -0.80 -15.18
CA VAL A 151 -12.44 -0.51 -15.38
C VAL A 151 -12.64 0.96 -15.75
N LEU A 152 -13.56 1.19 -16.69
CA LEU A 152 -14.05 2.52 -17.06
C LEU A 152 -15.32 2.80 -16.26
N LEU A 153 -15.30 3.87 -15.49
CA LEU A 153 -16.41 4.27 -14.62
C LEU A 153 -16.97 5.60 -15.12
N ASP A 154 -18.04 5.55 -15.91
CA ASP A 154 -18.80 6.76 -16.27
C ASP A 154 -19.42 7.34 -14.99
N ILE A 155 -19.07 8.58 -14.71
CA ILE A 155 -19.43 9.26 -13.45
C ILE A 155 -20.93 9.57 -13.40
N LEU A 156 -21.56 9.78 -14.55
CA LEU A 156 -22.98 10.11 -14.67
C LEU A 156 -23.83 8.85 -14.77
N HIS A 157 -23.31 7.79 -15.40
CA HIS A 157 -24.00 6.53 -15.60
C HIS A 157 -23.10 5.35 -15.24
N PRO A 158 -22.84 5.11 -13.94
CA PRO A 158 -21.94 4.05 -13.52
C PRO A 158 -22.42 2.68 -14.03
N PRO A 159 -21.48 1.80 -14.44
CA PRO A 159 -21.79 0.45 -14.89
C PRO A 159 -22.46 -0.37 -13.78
N ALA A 160 -23.25 -1.38 -14.13
CA ALA A 160 -24.09 -2.14 -13.20
C ALA A 160 -23.34 -2.78 -12.01
N ALA A 161 -22.03 -3.03 -12.14
CA ALA A 161 -21.19 -3.54 -11.06
C ALA A 161 -20.80 -2.48 -10.01
N TRP A 162 -21.15 -1.22 -10.23
CA TRP A 162 -20.85 -0.08 -9.39
C TRP A 162 -22.12 0.66 -9.01
N SER A 163 -22.14 1.16 -7.77
CA SER A 163 -23.24 1.95 -7.22
C SER A 163 -22.73 3.32 -6.80
N ALA A 164 -23.33 4.37 -7.33
CA ALA A 164 -23.10 5.72 -6.82
C ALA A 164 -23.83 5.90 -5.48
N ARG A 165 -23.15 6.48 -4.48
CA ARG A 165 -23.82 6.83 -3.23
C ARG A 165 -24.82 7.98 -3.44
N PRO A 166 -25.96 7.96 -2.74
CA PRO A 166 -26.92 9.07 -2.76
C PRO A 166 -26.24 10.41 -2.45
N GLY A 167 -26.55 11.44 -3.23
CA GLY A 167 -25.95 12.77 -3.09
C GLY A 167 -24.66 12.99 -3.91
N SER A 168 -24.18 11.97 -4.63
CA SER A 168 -23.08 12.13 -5.57
C SER A 168 -23.50 13.01 -6.75
N SER A 169 -22.85 14.16 -6.95
CA SER A 169 -23.05 15.03 -8.10
C SER A 169 -21.80 15.86 -8.39
N LEU A 170 -21.29 15.75 -9.61
CA LEU A 170 -20.23 16.65 -10.11
C LEU A 170 -20.75 18.03 -10.51
N SER A 171 -22.07 18.20 -10.68
CA SER A 171 -22.66 19.44 -11.19
C SER A 171 -22.52 20.64 -10.25
N ALA A 172 -21.99 20.44 -9.04
CA ALA A 172 -21.75 21.49 -8.06
C ALA A 172 -20.35 22.13 -8.17
N ALA A 173 -19.45 21.62 -9.02
CA ALA A 173 -18.09 22.13 -9.18
C ALA A 173 -18.02 23.29 -10.19
N ALA A 174 -17.28 24.35 -9.86
CA ALA A 174 -16.93 25.41 -10.79
C ALA A 174 -15.86 24.95 -11.80
N PRO A 175 -15.69 25.63 -12.95
CA PRO A 175 -14.71 25.21 -13.96
C PRO A 175 -13.27 25.08 -13.44
N GLU A 176 -12.88 26.02 -12.58
CA GLU A 176 -11.58 26.13 -11.92
C GLU A 176 -11.44 25.32 -10.62
N ASP A 177 -12.49 24.64 -10.16
CA ASP A 177 -12.44 23.87 -8.92
C ASP A 177 -11.56 22.63 -9.09
N LEU A 178 -10.48 22.55 -8.31
CA LEU A 178 -9.61 21.37 -8.26
C LEU A 178 -10.34 20.21 -7.58
N MET A 179 -10.50 19.11 -8.34
CA MET A 179 -11.07 17.86 -7.88
C MET A 179 -9.99 16.80 -7.82
N ILE A 180 -10.14 15.84 -6.90
CA ILE A 180 -9.23 14.72 -6.71
C ILE A 180 -10.02 13.42 -6.75
N ALA A 181 -9.76 12.58 -7.75
CA ALA A 181 -10.26 11.21 -7.78
C ALA A 181 -9.23 10.25 -7.17
N SER A 182 -9.71 9.39 -6.28
CA SER A 182 -8.90 8.38 -5.60
C SER A 182 -9.65 7.04 -5.53
N GLY A 183 -8.89 5.95 -5.49
CA GLY A 183 -9.44 4.60 -5.30
C GLY A 183 -8.90 3.96 -4.03
N GLN A 184 -9.75 3.21 -3.33
CA GLN A 184 -9.41 2.54 -2.08
C GLN A 184 -9.85 1.07 -2.09
N GLY A 185 -8.94 0.20 -1.66
CA GLY A 185 -9.18 -1.21 -1.34
C GLY A 185 -8.99 -1.51 0.15
N HIS A 186 -9.05 -2.80 0.51
CA HIS A 186 -8.97 -3.23 1.92
C HIS A 186 -7.64 -2.86 2.61
N GLN A 187 -6.54 -2.84 1.85
CA GLN A 187 -5.18 -2.57 2.37
C GLN A 187 -4.32 -1.76 1.40
N SER A 188 -4.95 -1.15 0.39
CA SER A 188 -4.23 -0.48 -0.69
C SER A 188 -5.00 0.72 -1.21
N GLN A 189 -4.28 1.63 -1.84
CA GLN A 189 -4.85 2.81 -2.48
C GLN A 189 -4.34 2.92 -3.90
N LEU A 190 -5.17 3.47 -4.79
CA LEU A 190 -4.72 3.84 -6.11
C LEU A 190 -4.07 5.22 -6.05
N ARG A 191 -3.04 5.42 -6.87
CA ARG A 191 -2.47 6.77 -7.09
C ARG A 191 -3.59 7.67 -7.59
N GLN A 192 -3.71 8.83 -6.95
CA GLN A 192 -4.79 9.77 -7.18
C GLN A 192 -4.55 10.55 -8.47
N VAL A 193 -5.61 11.06 -9.06
CA VAL A 193 -5.56 12.07 -10.12
C VAL A 193 -6.27 13.31 -9.65
N ASP A 194 -5.61 14.44 -9.82
CA ASP A 194 -6.22 15.76 -9.64
C ASP A 194 -6.51 16.37 -11.01
N PHE A 195 -7.66 17.00 -11.14
CA PHE A 195 -8.15 17.55 -12.41
C PHE A 195 -9.21 18.64 -12.14
N THR A 196 -9.40 19.52 -13.12
CA THR A 196 -10.47 20.52 -13.15
C THR A 196 -11.51 20.17 -14.21
N VAL A 197 -12.64 20.88 -14.24
CA VAL A 197 -13.60 20.71 -15.34
C VAL A 197 -13.00 21.21 -16.65
N ALA A 198 -12.20 22.29 -16.61
CA ALA A 198 -11.47 22.78 -17.78
C ALA A 198 -10.51 21.74 -18.35
N ASP A 199 -9.87 20.93 -17.51
CA ASP A 199 -9.03 19.82 -17.96
C ASP A 199 -9.83 18.80 -18.76
N LEU A 200 -11.02 18.41 -18.25
CA LEU A 200 -11.92 17.48 -18.93
C LEU A 200 -12.42 18.03 -20.27
N GLU A 201 -12.79 19.32 -20.34
CA GLU A 201 -13.23 19.97 -21.58
C GLU A 201 -12.12 20.05 -22.63
N SER A 202 -10.86 20.13 -22.20
CA SER A 202 -9.69 20.19 -23.08
C SER A 202 -9.16 18.80 -23.51
N LEU A 203 -9.80 17.73 -23.07
CA LEU A 203 -9.30 16.37 -23.23
C LEU A 203 -9.85 15.77 -24.52
N ASP A 204 -8.96 15.20 -25.34
CA ASP A 204 -9.39 14.41 -26.50
C ASP A 204 -10.06 13.12 -26.04
N VAL A 205 -11.03 12.62 -26.83
CA VAL A 205 -11.67 11.33 -26.58
C VAL A 205 -10.62 10.23 -26.48
N ASP A 206 -10.81 9.30 -25.54
CA ASP A 206 -9.89 8.18 -25.23
C ASP A 206 -8.48 8.60 -24.78
N THR A 207 -8.26 9.88 -24.45
CA THR A 207 -7.03 10.34 -23.80
C THR A 207 -7.23 10.37 -22.30
N VAL A 208 -6.34 9.69 -21.58
CA VAL A 208 -6.34 9.63 -20.12
C VAL A 208 -5.38 10.67 -19.57
N LEU A 209 -5.92 11.59 -18.79
CA LEU A 209 -5.15 12.47 -17.92
C LEU A 209 -4.95 11.77 -16.57
N TYR A 210 -3.72 11.81 -16.07
CA TYR A 210 -3.36 11.23 -14.78
C TYR A 210 -2.29 12.10 -14.11
N THR A 211 -2.10 11.92 -12.80
CA THR A 211 -1.09 12.69 -12.06
C THR A 211 0.15 11.85 -11.80
N ASP A 212 1.33 12.38 -12.12
CA ASP A 212 2.63 11.81 -11.73
C ASP A 212 3.59 12.89 -11.22
N VAL A 213 4.87 12.55 -11.04
CA VAL A 213 5.91 13.47 -10.55
C VAL A 213 6.18 14.66 -11.47
N THR A 214 5.69 14.62 -12.71
CA THR A 214 5.85 15.68 -13.72
C THR A 214 4.63 16.59 -13.84
N GLY A 215 3.53 16.28 -13.14
CA GLY A 215 2.27 17.03 -13.17
C GLY A 215 1.14 16.19 -13.74
N HIS A 216 0.47 16.69 -14.80
CA HIS A 216 -0.72 16.11 -15.43
C HIS A 216 -0.46 15.63 -16.86
N PRO A 217 0.39 14.61 -17.07
CA PRO A 217 0.57 14.02 -18.39
C PRO A 217 -0.73 13.42 -18.95
N ARG A 218 -0.73 13.25 -20.28
CA ARG A 218 -1.84 12.71 -21.05
C ARG A 218 -1.34 11.56 -21.92
N VAL A 219 -2.04 10.43 -21.90
CA VAL A 219 -1.71 9.25 -22.72
C VAL A 219 -2.96 8.62 -23.31
N PRO A 220 -2.87 7.95 -24.47
CA PRO A 220 -3.98 7.14 -24.96
C PRO A 220 -4.41 6.07 -23.94
N SER A 221 -5.72 5.85 -23.79
CA SER A 221 -6.29 4.85 -22.88
C SER A 221 -5.70 3.45 -23.06
N SER A 222 -5.39 3.06 -24.31
CA SER A 222 -4.73 1.81 -24.66
C SER A 222 -3.32 1.63 -24.07
N THR A 223 -2.66 2.73 -23.69
CA THR A 223 -1.31 2.72 -23.11
C THR A 223 -1.29 2.98 -21.61
N PHE A 224 -2.41 3.42 -21.03
CA PHE A 224 -2.48 3.84 -19.63
C PHE A 224 -2.08 2.74 -18.65
N HIS A 225 -2.50 1.47 -18.89
CA HIS A 225 -2.07 0.32 -18.09
C HIS A 225 -0.54 0.22 -17.95
N SER A 226 0.18 0.43 -19.05
CA SER A 226 1.64 0.33 -19.07
C SER A 226 2.35 1.45 -18.31
N VAL A 227 1.65 2.53 -17.99
CA VAL A 227 2.15 3.66 -17.20
C VAL A 227 1.75 3.49 -15.74
N ALA A 228 0.47 3.17 -15.49
CA ALA A 228 -0.09 2.96 -14.16
C ALA A 228 0.56 1.80 -13.39
N CYS A 229 1.05 0.78 -14.10
CA CYS A 229 1.58 -0.45 -13.51
C CYS A 229 3.11 -0.59 -13.54
N ARG A 230 3.84 0.51 -13.75
CA ARG A 230 5.32 0.55 -13.61
C ARG A 230 5.71 0.59 -12.15
#